data_AF-A0A969C8F4-F1
#
_entry.id   AF-A0A969C8F4-F1
#
_cell.length_a   1.000
_cell.length_b   1.000
_cell.length_c   1.000
_cell.angle_alpha   90.00
_cell.angle_beta   90.00
_cell.angle_gamma   90.00
#
_symmetry.space_group_name_H-M   'P 1'
#
loop_
_entity.id
_entity.type
_entity.pdbx_description
1 polymer ?
#
loop_
_entity_poly.entity_id
_entity_poly.type
_entity_poly.pdbx_seq_one_letter_code
_entity_poly.pdbx_strand_id
1 'polypeptide(L)'
;MISATPAKQQQFPCTQCGASMEFRPSLAALVCPYCGHQENPHAPATTPSTTLHTTREHAAVQERDYQTFAVQNTQMAALSTTALEVQCSGCQANLTFDPPQTAGNCPFCGTSIVAEPQAAHPLVMPEYVLPFRIGKRDCHASIQTWLASRWFAPNALKALAQPEQLQGVYLPFWTYDAQTESRYTGDRGDYYYETKTRTVTNSAGEQVTENYEER
;
A
#
# COMPACT_ATOMS: atom_id res chain seq x y z
N MET A 1 -24.98 -24.82 -9.87
CA MET A 1 -25.09 -23.41 -9.44
C MET A 1 -24.39 -23.30 -8.11
N ILE A 2 -23.14 -22.83 -8.10
CA ILE A 2 -22.35 -22.69 -6.87
C ILE A 2 -22.73 -21.34 -6.29
N SER A 3 -23.67 -21.32 -5.36
CA SER A 3 -23.95 -20.12 -4.56
C SER A 3 -22.75 -19.89 -3.65
N ALA A 4 -21.94 -18.88 -3.98
CA ALA A 4 -20.92 -18.39 -3.08
C ALA A 4 -21.62 -17.67 -1.92
N THR A 5 -21.57 -18.26 -0.72
CA THR A 5 -21.85 -17.56 0.53
C THR A 5 -20.89 -16.37 0.61
N PRO A 6 -21.33 -15.12 0.79
CA PRO A 6 -20.41 -13.98 0.88
C PRO A 6 -19.51 -14.09 2.12
N ALA A 7 -18.28 -13.60 2.00
CA ALA A 7 -17.36 -13.46 3.13
C ALA A 7 -18.08 -12.79 4.30
N LYS A 8 -17.92 -13.34 5.51
CA LYS A 8 -18.54 -12.80 6.72
C LYS A 8 -17.91 -11.44 7.03
N GLN A 9 -18.43 -10.38 6.40
CA GLN A 9 -18.10 -9.00 6.79
C GLN A 9 -18.32 -8.91 8.29
N GLN A 10 -17.28 -8.51 9.04
CA GLN A 10 -17.46 -8.23 10.44
C GLN A 10 -18.47 -7.09 10.57
N GLN A 11 -19.68 -7.45 11.00
CA GLN A 11 -20.74 -6.51 11.25
C GLN A 11 -20.49 -5.89 12.62
N PHE A 12 -20.50 -4.56 12.68
CA PHE A 12 -20.43 -3.79 13.91
C PHE A 12 -21.86 -3.32 14.23
N PRO A 13 -22.66 -4.09 14.97
CA PRO A 13 -24.05 -3.72 15.24
C PRO A 13 -24.11 -2.51 16.18
N CYS A 14 -24.93 -1.53 15.83
CA CYS A 14 -25.19 -0.35 16.64
C CYS A 14 -25.88 -0.75 17.94
N THR A 15 -25.32 -0.32 19.08
CA THR A 15 -25.90 -0.58 20.41
C THR A 15 -27.28 0.06 20.62
N GLN A 16 -27.62 1.11 19.87
CA GLN A 16 -28.89 1.82 20.02
C GLN A 16 -30.04 1.26 19.15
N CYS A 17 -29.74 0.74 17.96
CA CYS A 17 -30.79 0.32 17.01
C CYS A 17 -30.51 -1.00 16.26
N GLY A 18 -29.37 -1.64 16.50
CA GLY A 18 -28.99 -2.91 15.88
C GLY A 18 -28.54 -2.84 14.41
N ALA A 19 -28.60 -1.67 13.76
CA ALA A 19 -28.12 -1.50 12.38
C ALA A 19 -26.59 -1.60 12.30
N SER A 20 -26.04 -2.02 11.15
CA SER A 20 -24.58 -2.06 10.96
C SER A 20 -23.99 -0.65 10.95
N MET A 21 -22.97 -0.42 11.77
CA MET A 21 -22.23 0.83 11.83
C MET A 21 -21.15 0.89 10.76
N GLU A 22 -20.80 2.11 10.36
CA GLU A 22 -19.75 2.39 9.38
C GLU A 22 -18.66 3.25 10.01
N PHE A 23 -17.39 2.93 9.75
CA PHE A 23 -16.30 3.80 10.17
C PHE A 23 -16.31 5.10 9.35
N ARG A 24 -16.32 6.25 10.04
CA ARG A 24 -16.25 7.59 9.44
C ARG A 24 -14.86 8.20 9.71
N PRO A 25 -13.97 8.26 8.69
CA PRO A 25 -12.62 8.80 8.82
C PRO A 25 -12.52 10.21 9.42
N SER A 26 -13.45 11.10 9.05
CA SER A 26 -13.48 12.49 9.53
C SER A 26 -13.74 12.63 11.02
N LEU A 27 -14.40 11.63 11.62
CA LEU A 27 -14.74 11.58 13.05
C LEU A 27 -13.88 10.58 13.82
N ALA A 28 -13.08 9.76 13.11
CA ALA A 28 -12.37 8.61 13.67
C ALA A 28 -13.27 7.72 14.54
N ALA A 29 -14.53 7.53 14.12
CA ALA A 29 -15.55 6.86 14.91
C ALA A 29 -16.42 5.95 14.03
N LEU A 30 -17.01 4.92 14.65
CA LEU A 30 -18.11 4.17 14.05
C LEU A 30 -19.38 5.01 14.17
N VAL A 31 -20.09 5.21 13.06
CA VAL A 31 -21.34 5.97 13.00
C VAL A 31 -22.42 5.10 12.40
N CYS A 32 -23.55 5.01 13.10
CA CYS A 32 -24.74 4.34 12.60
C CYS A 32 -25.40 5.22 11.53
N PRO A 33 -25.54 4.76 10.27
CA PRO A 33 -26.19 5.54 9.21
C PRO A 33 -27.71 5.69 9.41
N TYR A 34 -28.30 4.88 10.29
CA TYR A 34 -29.75 4.85 10.55
C TYR A 34 -30.18 5.83 11.64
N CYS A 35 -29.58 5.74 12.83
CA CYS A 35 -29.97 6.55 13.99
C CYS A 35 -28.97 7.66 14.34
N GLY A 36 -27.80 7.69 13.68
CA GLY A 36 -26.75 8.68 13.96
C GLY A 36 -25.93 8.41 15.22
N HIS A 37 -26.17 7.30 15.93
CA HIS A 37 -25.36 6.91 17.09
C HIS A 37 -23.87 6.81 16.70
N GLN A 38 -23.01 7.30 17.57
CA GLN A 38 -21.57 7.31 17.36
C GLN A 38 -20.88 6.57 18.49
N GLU A 39 -20.05 5.61 18.11
CA GLU A 39 -19.17 4.90 19.02
C GLU A 39 -17.75 5.23 18.60
N ASN A 40 -16.99 5.81 19.53
CA ASN A 40 -15.59 6.04 19.28
C ASN A 40 -14.81 4.83 19.82
N PRO A 41 -14.37 3.88 18.96
CA PRO A 41 -13.57 2.74 19.40
C PRO A 41 -12.21 3.19 19.97
N HIS A 42 -11.86 4.46 19.80
CA HIS A 42 -10.61 5.07 20.21
C HIS A 42 -10.72 5.98 21.45
N ALA A 43 -11.92 6.15 22.01
CA ALA A 43 -12.09 6.93 23.24
C ALA A 43 -11.64 6.13 24.47
N PRO A 44 -10.97 6.75 25.47
CA PRO A 44 -10.69 6.09 26.73
C PRO A 44 -12.01 5.65 27.36
N ALA A 45 -12.08 4.36 27.71
CA ALA A 45 -13.28 3.69 28.19
C ALA A 45 -13.86 4.39 29.44
N THR A 46 -14.80 5.32 29.21
CA THR A 46 -15.60 5.93 30.29
C THR A 46 -17.02 5.36 30.31
N THR A 47 -17.37 4.51 29.35
CA THR A 47 -18.69 3.90 29.21
C THR A 47 -18.55 2.38 29.23
N PRO A 48 -19.30 1.66 30.09
CA PRO A 48 -19.29 0.20 30.10
C PRO A 48 -20.06 -0.32 28.88
N SER A 49 -19.41 -0.39 27.72
CA SER A 49 -19.95 -1.13 26.58
C SER A 49 -19.72 -2.63 26.78
N THR A 50 -20.71 -3.26 27.41
CA THR A 50 -20.85 -4.71 27.46
C THR A 50 -20.97 -5.22 26.02
N THR A 51 -20.10 -6.14 25.61
CA THR A 51 -20.08 -6.85 24.31
C THR A 51 -19.39 -6.19 23.10
N LEU A 52 -18.19 -5.62 23.30
CA LEU A 52 -17.16 -5.67 22.26
C LEU A 52 -15.91 -6.33 22.82
N HIS A 53 -15.49 -7.46 22.23
CA HIS A 53 -14.18 -8.09 22.47
C HIS A 53 -13.07 -7.22 21.86
N THR A 54 -12.88 -6.01 22.38
CA THR A 54 -11.79 -5.11 21.99
C THR A 54 -11.03 -4.68 23.23
N THR A 55 -10.49 -5.65 23.97
CA THR A 55 -9.33 -5.43 24.83
C THR A 55 -8.11 -5.20 23.95
N ARG A 56 -7.99 -3.99 23.40
CA ARG A 56 -6.73 -3.28 23.25
C ARG A 56 -7.10 -1.81 23.37
N GLU A 57 -6.98 -1.32 24.60
CA GLU A 57 -6.76 0.09 24.86
C GLU A 57 -5.71 0.63 23.88
N HIS A 58 -5.70 1.94 23.68
CA HIS A 58 -4.64 2.64 22.96
C HIS A 58 -3.31 2.47 23.71
N ALA A 59 -2.73 1.27 23.66
CA ALA A 59 -1.37 1.04 24.06
C ALA A 59 -0.55 1.99 23.19
N ALA A 60 0.27 2.82 23.82
CA ALA A 60 1.27 3.58 23.10
C ALA A 60 2.01 2.62 22.15
N VAL A 61 2.41 3.11 20.97
CA VAL A 61 3.25 2.34 20.07
C VAL A 61 4.48 1.92 20.85
N GLN A 62 4.62 0.61 21.10
CA GLN A 62 5.74 0.09 21.87
C GLN A 62 6.86 -0.23 20.91
N GLU A 63 7.94 0.55 20.97
CA GLU A 63 9.17 0.22 20.27
C GLU A 63 9.76 -1.07 20.81
N ARG A 64 10.20 -1.93 19.90
CA ARG A 64 10.83 -3.22 20.23
C ARG A 64 12.27 -3.20 19.76
N ASP A 65 13.16 -3.70 20.62
CA ASP A 65 14.52 -3.99 20.21
C ASP A 65 14.52 -4.98 19.03
N TYR A 66 15.18 -4.59 17.94
CA TYR A 66 15.15 -5.36 16.70
C TYR A 66 15.77 -6.75 16.86
N GLN A 67 16.90 -6.88 17.56
CA GLN A 67 17.60 -8.15 17.71
C GLN A 67 16.75 -9.14 18.53
N THR A 68 16.19 -8.67 19.64
CA THR A 68 15.30 -9.45 20.49
C THR A 68 14.05 -9.87 19.71
N PHE A 69 13.44 -8.94 18.98
CA PHE A 69 12.27 -9.23 18.16
C PHE A 69 12.59 -10.27 17.08
N ALA A 70 13.68 -10.12 16.33
CA ALA A 70 14.04 -11.02 15.23
C ALA A 70 14.21 -12.49 15.69
N VAL A 71 14.71 -12.71 16.91
CA VAL A 71 14.94 -14.06 17.45
C VAL A 71 13.69 -14.64 18.14
N GLN A 72 12.88 -13.80 18.77
CA GLN A 72 11.76 -14.23 19.62
C GLN A 72 10.38 -13.97 19.01
N ASN A 73 10.29 -13.57 17.74
CA ASN A 73 9.02 -13.18 17.14
C ASN A 73 8.05 -14.36 17.03
N THR A 74 7.05 -14.40 17.93
CA THR A 74 5.93 -15.35 17.88
C THR A 74 4.71 -14.82 17.13
N GLN A 75 4.81 -13.64 16.50
CA GLN A 75 3.69 -12.96 15.83
C GLN A 75 3.55 -13.33 14.35
N MET A 76 4.37 -14.27 13.86
CA MET A 76 4.16 -14.85 12.54
C MET A 76 2.88 -15.69 12.55
N ALA A 77 1.88 -15.23 11.81
CA ALA A 77 0.62 -15.92 11.67
C ALA A 77 0.11 -15.79 10.22
N ALA A 78 -0.63 -16.79 9.78
CA ALA A 78 -1.39 -16.67 8.54
C ALA A 78 -2.54 -15.68 8.73
N LEU A 79 -2.84 -14.86 7.71
CA LEU A 79 -3.97 -13.93 7.72
C LEU A 79 -5.31 -14.65 7.98
N SER A 80 -5.49 -15.80 7.34
CA SER A 80 -6.53 -16.77 7.65
C SER A 80 -6.02 -18.18 7.34
N THR A 81 -6.68 -19.22 7.86
CA THR A 81 -6.33 -20.62 7.59
C THR A 81 -6.54 -21.01 6.13
N THR A 82 -7.31 -20.22 5.38
CA THR A 82 -7.67 -20.47 3.98
C THR A 82 -7.12 -19.42 3.02
N ALA A 83 -6.37 -18.44 3.52
CA ALA A 83 -5.84 -17.34 2.73
C ALA A 83 -4.98 -17.87 1.58
N LEU A 84 -5.22 -17.34 0.39
CA LEU A 84 -4.49 -17.66 -0.83
C LEU A 84 -3.58 -16.50 -1.19
N GLU A 85 -2.36 -16.77 -1.61
CA GLU A 85 -1.44 -15.76 -2.13
C GLU A 85 -1.23 -15.94 -3.62
N VAL A 86 -1.15 -14.82 -4.34
CA VAL A 86 -0.94 -14.80 -5.78
C VAL A 86 -0.05 -13.63 -6.16
N GLN A 87 0.94 -13.91 -7.00
CA GLN A 87 1.79 -12.89 -7.60
C GLN A 87 1.12 -12.31 -8.85
N CYS A 88 0.96 -11.00 -8.91
CA CYS A 88 0.36 -10.33 -10.05
C CYS A 88 1.26 -10.42 -11.29
N SER A 89 0.75 -10.94 -12.40
CA SER A 89 1.51 -11.03 -13.66
C SER A 89 1.88 -9.67 -14.27
N GLY A 90 1.10 -8.62 -13.97
CA GLY A 90 1.31 -7.26 -14.51
C GLY A 90 2.40 -6.46 -13.78
N CYS A 91 2.37 -6.43 -12.45
CA CYS A 91 3.28 -5.60 -11.64
C CYS A 91 4.14 -6.39 -10.64
N GLN A 92 4.00 -7.72 -10.58
CA GLN A 92 4.73 -8.62 -9.69
C GLN A 92 4.46 -8.42 -8.19
N ALA A 93 3.46 -7.61 -7.83
CA ALA A 93 3.01 -7.48 -6.44
C ALA A 93 2.39 -8.79 -5.94
N ASN A 94 2.71 -9.18 -4.70
CA ASN A 94 2.06 -10.28 -4.01
C ASN A 94 0.75 -9.80 -3.38
N LEU A 95 -0.32 -10.54 -3.60
CA LEU A 95 -1.66 -10.22 -3.16
C LEU A 95 -2.24 -11.40 -2.39
N THR A 96 -2.98 -11.10 -1.33
CA THR A 96 -3.67 -12.11 -0.54
C THR A 96 -5.17 -12.03 -0.77
N PHE A 97 -5.79 -13.20 -0.99
CA PHE A 97 -7.22 -13.39 -1.13
C PHE A 97 -7.71 -14.25 0.05
N ASP A 98 -8.81 -13.87 0.70
CA ASP A 98 -9.45 -14.69 1.72
C ASP A 98 -10.71 -15.33 1.14
N PRO A 99 -10.76 -16.66 0.97
CA PRO A 99 -11.96 -17.36 0.51
C PRO A 99 -13.20 -16.95 1.30
N PRO A 100 -14.34 -16.76 0.63
CA PRO A 100 -14.69 -17.25 -0.70
C PRO A 100 -14.22 -16.35 -1.86
N GLN A 101 -13.63 -15.18 -1.58
CA GLN A 101 -13.11 -14.33 -2.61
C GLN A 101 -11.82 -14.94 -3.17
N THR A 102 -11.85 -15.42 -4.41
CA THR A 102 -10.69 -16.01 -5.10
C THR A 102 -10.36 -15.30 -6.41
N ALA A 103 -11.02 -14.17 -6.69
CA ALA A 103 -10.76 -13.37 -7.87
C ALA A 103 -10.96 -11.89 -7.58
N GLY A 104 -10.28 -11.05 -8.35
CA GLY A 104 -10.38 -9.59 -8.23
C GLY A 104 -9.42 -8.88 -9.17
N ASN A 105 -9.34 -7.56 -9.06
CA ASN A 105 -8.35 -6.76 -9.76
C ASN A 105 -7.18 -6.43 -8.84
N CYS A 106 -5.96 -6.42 -9.38
CA CYS A 106 -4.78 -5.93 -8.69
C CYS A 106 -5.01 -4.46 -8.28
N PRO A 107 -4.92 -4.10 -6.99
CA PRO A 107 -5.09 -2.73 -6.54
C PRO A 107 -3.96 -1.79 -7.00
N PHE A 108 -2.85 -2.35 -7.49
CA PHE A 108 -1.68 -1.60 -7.93
C PHE A 108 -1.71 -1.27 -9.43
N CYS A 109 -2.02 -2.26 -10.28
CA CYS A 109 -1.97 -2.10 -11.75
C CYS A 109 -3.28 -2.44 -12.47
N GLY A 110 -4.33 -2.86 -11.76
CA GLY A 110 -5.65 -3.15 -12.32
C GLY A 110 -5.80 -4.52 -13.02
N THR A 111 -4.71 -5.28 -13.19
CA THR A 111 -4.74 -6.61 -13.82
C THR A 111 -5.73 -7.53 -13.11
N SER A 112 -6.62 -8.18 -13.87
CA SER A 112 -7.53 -9.19 -13.35
C SER A 112 -6.76 -10.42 -12.89
N ILE A 113 -7.06 -10.91 -11.69
CA ILE A 113 -6.39 -12.01 -11.03
C ILE A 113 -7.42 -13.04 -10.60
N VAL A 114 -7.06 -14.30 -10.76
CA VAL A 114 -7.72 -15.45 -10.15
C VAL A 114 -6.66 -16.13 -9.29
N ALA A 115 -6.96 -16.28 -8.00
CA ALA A 115 -6.06 -16.92 -7.06
C ALA A 115 -5.94 -18.42 -7.38
N GLU A 116 -4.70 -18.88 -7.49
CA GLU A 116 -4.39 -20.29 -7.50
C GLU A 116 -4.46 -20.85 -6.07
N PRO A 117 -4.62 -22.18 -5.87
CA PRO A 117 -4.67 -22.79 -4.54
C PRO A 117 -3.29 -22.84 -3.88
N GLN A 118 -2.62 -21.69 -3.78
CA GLN A 118 -1.39 -21.51 -3.04
C GLN A 118 -1.71 -20.86 -1.70
N ALA A 119 -1.45 -21.57 -0.60
CA ALA A 119 -1.62 -21.02 0.74
C ALA A 119 -0.71 -19.79 0.93
N ALA A 120 -1.26 -18.74 1.53
CA ALA A 120 -0.51 -17.53 1.83
C ALA A 120 0.59 -17.79 2.87
N HIS A 121 1.75 -17.18 2.66
CA HIS A 121 2.82 -17.24 3.65
C HIS A 121 2.40 -16.56 4.96
N PRO A 122 2.84 -17.07 6.12
CA PRO A 122 2.67 -16.37 7.38
C PRO A 122 3.34 -15.00 7.33
N LEU A 123 2.66 -13.99 7.86
CA LEU A 123 3.13 -12.61 7.94
C LEU A 123 3.33 -12.25 9.40
N VAL A 124 4.20 -11.28 9.66
CA VAL A 124 4.26 -10.65 10.97
C VAL A 124 3.00 -9.81 11.14
N MET A 125 2.15 -10.21 12.08
CA MET A 125 0.91 -9.49 12.35
C MET A 125 1.21 -8.07 12.85
N PRO A 126 0.53 -7.04 12.33
CA PRO A 126 0.75 -5.70 12.81
C PRO A 126 0.25 -5.55 14.25
N GLU A 127 1.07 -4.88 15.06
CA GLU A 127 0.69 -4.51 16.42
C GLU A 127 -0.25 -3.29 16.43
N TYR A 128 -0.12 -2.44 15.41
CA TYR A 128 -0.86 -1.19 15.28
C TYR A 128 -1.33 -1.00 13.84
N VAL A 129 -2.49 -0.36 13.69
CA VAL A 129 -3.05 0.01 12.38
C VAL A 129 -3.36 1.50 12.41
N LEU A 130 -2.86 2.23 11.41
CA LEU A 130 -3.20 3.64 11.23
C LEU A 130 -4.55 3.73 10.49
N PRO A 131 -5.62 4.25 11.12
CA PRO A 131 -6.90 4.38 10.45
C PRO A 131 -6.85 5.45 9.35
N PHE A 132 -7.67 5.27 8.31
CA PHE A 132 -7.85 6.29 7.29
C PHE A 132 -8.40 7.58 7.90
N ARG A 133 -7.79 8.72 7.57
CA ARG A 133 -8.32 10.06 7.89
C ARG A 133 -9.07 10.69 6.72
N ILE A 134 -8.73 10.30 5.50
CA ILE A 134 -9.32 10.82 4.26
C ILE A 134 -10.36 9.80 3.78
N GLY A 135 -11.60 10.26 3.61
CA GLY A 135 -12.67 9.42 3.07
C GLY A 135 -12.51 9.16 1.56
N LYS A 136 -13.14 8.09 1.06
CA LYS A 136 -13.08 7.70 -0.35
C LYS A 136 -13.46 8.84 -1.31
N ARG A 137 -14.51 9.61 -0.97
CA ARG A 137 -14.98 10.75 -1.78
C ARG A 137 -13.95 11.87 -1.87
N ASP A 138 -13.32 12.22 -0.74
CA ASP A 138 -12.33 13.31 -0.68
C ASP A 138 -11.02 12.89 -1.35
N CYS A 139 -10.64 11.61 -1.20
CA CYS A 139 -9.52 11.00 -1.93
C CYS A 139 -9.74 11.11 -3.44
N HIS A 140 -10.90 10.69 -3.94
CA HIS A 140 -11.26 10.78 -5.35
C HIS A 140 -11.23 12.23 -5.87
N ALA A 141 -11.84 13.18 -5.16
CA ALA A 141 -11.83 14.58 -5.56
C ALA A 141 -10.40 15.16 -5.64
N SER A 142 -9.53 14.76 -4.71
CA SER A 142 -8.13 15.16 -4.70
C SER A 142 -7.37 14.61 -5.91
N ILE A 143 -7.58 13.33 -6.25
CA ILE A 143 -6.97 12.69 -7.42
C ILE A 143 -7.45 13.36 -8.71
N GLN A 144 -8.76 13.63 -8.86
CA GLN A 144 -9.29 14.32 -10.04
C GLN A 144 -8.71 15.71 -10.21
N THR A 145 -8.63 16.48 -9.13
CA THR A 145 -8.03 17.83 -9.13
C THR A 145 -6.56 17.77 -9.56
N TRP A 146 -5.81 16.82 -9.01
CA TRP A 146 -4.41 16.61 -9.38
C TRP A 146 -4.26 16.22 -10.86
N LEU A 147 -5.04 15.27 -11.36
CA LEU A 147 -5.01 14.86 -12.77
C LEU A 147 -5.39 15.99 -13.74
N ALA A 148 -6.37 16.81 -13.37
CA ALA A 148 -6.79 17.96 -14.18
C ALA A 148 -5.66 19.00 -14.33
N SER A 149 -4.77 19.11 -13.33
CA SER A 149 -3.60 20.01 -13.38
C SER A 149 -2.45 19.51 -14.26
N ARG A 150 -2.52 18.27 -14.79
CA ARG A 150 -1.44 17.66 -15.58
C ARG A 150 -1.79 17.72 -17.07
N TRP A 151 -1.18 18.68 -17.77
CA TRP A 151 -1.45 18.92 -19.20
C TRP A 151 -1.18 17.70 -20.08
N PHE A 152 -0.14 16.92 -19.76
CA PHE A 152 0.24 15.71 -20.51
C PHE A 152 -0.27 14.39 -19.91
N ALA A 153 -1.24 14.44 -19.00
CA ALA A 153 -1.81 13.20 -18.44
C ALA A 153 -2.58 12.41 -19.52
N PRO A 154 -2.21 11.13 -19.78
CA PRO A 154 -2.92 10.29 -20.74
C PRO A 154 -4.40 10.14 -20.39
N ASN A 155 -5.28 10.07 -21.39
CA ASN A 155 -6.71 9.86 -21.17
C ASN A 155 -7.01 8.54 -20.43
N ALA A 156 -6.20 7.51 -20.67
CA ALA A 156 -6.31 6.23 -19.96
C ALA A 156 -6.12 6.38 -18.44
N LEU A 157 -5.22 7.26 -18.00
CA LEU A 157 -4.99 7.53 -16.57
C LEU A 157 -6.23 8.20 -15.93
N LYS A 158 -6.89 9.09 -16.66
CA LYS A 158 -8.14 9.73 -16.20
C LYS A 158 -9.28 8.71 -16.07
N ALA A 159 -9.33 7.70 -16.94
CA ALA A 159 -10.32 6.63 -16.88
C ALA A 159 -10.10 5.65 -15.72
N LEU A 160 -8.84 5.42 -15.32
CA LEU A 160 -8.46 4.60 -14.16
C LEU A 160 -8.79 5.27 -12.82
N ALA A 161 -8.81 6.61 -12.78
CA ALA A 161 -9.07 7.37 -11.55
C ALA A 161 -10.56 7.44 -11.15
N GLN A 162 -11.39 6.49 -11.59
CA GLN A 162 -12.81 6.46 -11.23
C GLN A 162 -13.01 6.05 -9.76
N PRO A 163 -14.05 6.55 -9.07
CA PRO A 163 -14.27 6.28 -7.65
C PRO A 163 -14.35 4.78 -7.34
N GLU A 164 -14.95 3.99 -8.22
CA GLU A 164 -15.18 2.56 -8.05
C GLU A 164 -13.85 1.78 -8.02
N GLN A 165 -12.82 2.30 -8.69
CA GLN A 165 -11.50 1.67 -8.81
C GLN A 165 -10.56 2.03 -7.65
N LEU A 166 -10.91 3.02 -6.82
CA LEU A 166 -10.13 3.34 -5.61
C LEU A 166 -10.42 2.34 -4.50
N GLN A 167 -9.39 1.56 -4.17
CA GLN A 167 -9.39 0.56 -3.11
C GLN A 167 -8.46 0.98 -1.98
N GLY A 168 -8.87 0.69 -0.74
CA GLY A 168 -7.97 0.80 0.40
C GLY A 168 -7.02 -0.38 0.38
N VAL A 169 -5.72 -0.11 0.46
CA VAL A 169 -4.69 -1.14 0.63
C VAL A 169 -4.07 -0.98 2.02
N TYR A 170 -3.83 -2.11 2.68
CA TYR A 170 -3.01 -2.14 3.87
C TYR A 170 -1.54 -2.26 3.45
N LEU A 171 -0.72 -1.28 3.84
CA LEU A 171 0.71 -1.29 3.59
C LEU A 171 1.45 -1.58 4.91
N PRO A 172 1.95 -2.82 5.12
CA PRO A 172 2.78 -3.09 6.29
C PRO A 172 4.11 -2.35 6.14
N PHE A 173 4.49 -1.59 7.16
CA PHE A 173 5.81 -1.00 7.26
C PHE A 173 6.33 -1.10 8.69
N TRP A 174 7.64 -1.04 8.81
CA TRP A 174 8.35 -1.06 10.07
C TRP A 174 8.84 0.35 10.35
N THR A 175 8.71 0.79 11.59
CA THR A 175 9.35 2.01 12.08
C THR A 175 10.64 1.62 12.78
N TYR A 176 11.73 2.29 12.44
CA TYR A 176 13.02 2.13 13.08
C TYR A 176 13.56 3.50 13.47
N ASP A 177 14.14 3.59 14.66
CA ASP A 177 14.94 4.75 15.03
C ASP A 177 16.36 4.56 14.54
N ALA A 178 16.89 5.60 13.90
CA ALA A 178 18.26 5.63 13.45
C ALA A 178 18.90 6.95 13.90
N GLN A 179 19.87 6.86 14.80
CA GLN A 179 20.77 7.96 15.11
C GLN A 179 22.08 7.72 14.38
N THR A 180 22.30 8.44 13.28
CA THR A 180 23.51 8.31 12.46
C THR A 180 24.19 9.67 12.29
N GLU A 181 25.52 9.70 12.42
CA GLU A 181 26.36 10.82 12.01
C GLU A 181 27.26 10.32 10.89
N SER A 182 27.10 10.90 9.69
CA SER A 182 27.90 10.54 8.52
C SER A 182 28.62 11.78 7.99
N ARG A 183 29.94 11.69 7.87
CA ARG A 183 30.74 12.66 7.10
C ARG A 183 31.04 12.02 5.75
N TYR A 184 30.62 12.67 4.69
CA TYR A 184 30.88 12.24 3.33
C TYR A 184 31.50 13.39 2.56
N THR A 185 32.60 13.10 1.85
CA THR A 185 33.19 13.96 0.84
C THR A 185 33.12 13.19 -0.47
N GLY A 186 32.47 13.76 -1.47
CA GLY A 186 32.32 13.13 -2.78
C GLY A 186 32.83 14.07 -3.86
N ASP A 187 33.67 13.54 -4.74
CA ASP A 187 34.02 14.21 -5.99
C ASP A 187 33.13 13.65 -7.11
N ARG A 188 32.46 14.55 -7.83
CA ARG A 188 31.76 14.21 -9.06
C ARG A 188 32.77 14.16 -10.20
N GLY A 189 32.98 12.97 -10.77
CA GLY A 189 33.69 12.85 -12.03
C GLY A 189 32.80 13.35 -13.17
N ASP A 190 33.08 14.55 -13.69
CA ASP A 190 32.54 14.97 -14.99
C ASP A 190 33.37 14.30 -16.09
N TYR A 191 32.88 13.19 -16.61
CA TYR A 191 33.41 12.63 -17.84
C TYR A 191 32.93 13.52 -18.98
N TYR A 192 33.80 14.42 -19.46
CA TYR A 192 33.57 15.10 -20.74
C TYR A 192 34.53 14.51 -21.77
N TYR A 193 34.01 14.30 -22.97
CA TYR A 193 34.77 13.87 -24.13
C TYR A 193 34.70 15.00 -25.14
N GLU A 194 35.85 15.43 -25.66
CA GLU A 194 35.92 16.38 -26.76
C GLU A 194 36.09 15.63 -28.07
N THR A 195 35.23 15.89 -29.04
CA THR A 195 35.44 15.41 -30.40
C THR A 195 36.55 16.23 -31.05
N LYS A 196 37.71 15.59 -31.31
CA LYS A 196 38.81 16.18 -32.06
C LYS A 196 38.97 15.50 -33.42
N THR A 197 39.59 16.21 -34.34
CA THR A 197 39.87 15.71 -35.69
C THR A 197 41.35 15.44 -35.85
N ARG A 198 41.70 14.34 -36.52
CA ARG A 198 43.07 14.08 -36.97
C ARG A 198 43.08 13.63 -38.42
N THR A 199 44.15 13.97 -39.12
CA THR A 199 44.37 13.50 -40.49
C THR A 199 45.13 12.18 -40.44
N VAL A 200 44.54 11.13 -41.01
CA VAL A 200 45.15 9.81 -41.13
C VAL A 200 45.24 9.42 -42.60
N THR A 201 46.28 8.67 -42.95
CA THR A 201 46.39 8.11 -44.30
C THR A 201 45.65 6.77 -44.32
N ASN A 202 44.64 6.64 -45.19
CA ASN A 202 43.88 5.40 -45.34
C ASN A 202 44.71 4.31 -46.03
N SER A 203 44.18 3.09 -46.11
CA SER A 203 44.83 1.96 -46.77
C SER A 203 45.03 2.14 -48.28
N ALA A 204 44.38 3.12 -48.90
CA ALA A 204 44.55 3.51 -50.30
C ALA A 204 45.61 4.62 -50.50
N GLY A 205 46.23 5.12 -49.43
CA GLY A 205 47.26 6.17 -49.49
C GLY A 205 46.71 7.60 -49.49
N GLU A 206 45.41 7.79 -49.29
CA GLU A 206 44.76 9.10 -49.27
C GLU A 206 44.68 9.67 -47.86
N GLN A 207 44.81 10.99 -47.73
CA GLN A 207 44.66 11.69 -46.45
C GLN A 207 43.17 11.93 -46.17
N VAL A 208 42.67 11.35 -45.08
CA VAL A 208 41.28 11.51 -44.63
C VAL A 208 41.24 12.10 -43.22
N THR A 209 40.24 12.94 -42.95
CA THR A 209 40.02 13.50 -41.61
C THR A 209 39.03 12.61 -40.87
N GLU A 210 39.43 12.09 -39.70
CA GLU A 210 38.56 11.31 -38.84
C GLU A 210 38.33 12.02 -37.49
N ASN A 211 37.13 11.84 -36.96
CA ASN A 211 36.77 12.30 -35.62
C ASN A 211 37.17 11.21 -34.61
N TYR A 212 37.80 11.60 -33.51
CA TYR A 212 38.02 10.74 -32.37
C TYR A 212 37.64 11.46 -31.08
N GLU A 213 37.27 10.68 -30.06
CA GLU A 213 36.96 11.20 -28.74
C GLU A 213 38.24 11.23 -27.92
N GLU A 214 38.63 12.42 -27.46
CA GLU A 214 39.69 12.61 -26.48
C GLU A 214 39.06 12.91 -25.12
N ARG A 215 39.63 12.34 -24.06
CA ARG A 215 39.20 12.55 -22.68
C ARG A 215 39.88 13.78 -22.07
#